data_AF-A0A182SBR3-F1
#
_entry.id   AF-A0A182SBR3-F1
#
_cell.length_a   1.000
_cell.length_b   1.000
_cell.length_c   1.000
_cell.angle_alpha   90.00
_cell.angle_beta   90.00
_cell.angle_gamma   90.00
#
_symmetry.space_group_name_H-M   'P 1'
#
loop_
_entity.id
_entity.type
_entity.pdbx_description
1 polymer ?
#
loop_
_entity_poly.entity_id
_entity_poly.type
_entity_poly.pdbx_seq_one_letter_code
_entity_poly.pdbx_strand_id
1 'polypeptide(L)'
;MEEAAQIDGCNSFQVLWYVVVPILKPAIISVALFQFMWSMNDFIGPLIYVYSVDKYPIALALKMSIDVTEGAPWNEILAMASISILPSIIVFFLAQRYFVQGVTSSGIKADGEFMVIVGPSGCAKSTTLRMLAGLETISGGEVRIGDRVVNNLAPKSRGIAMVFQNYALYPHMTVKENLAFGLKLSKMPKEQIEEQVTEAAKILELGELMDRLPRQLSGGQAQRVAVGRAIVKKPDVFLFDEPLSNLDAKLRASMRIRISDLHKQLKKSGKPAT
;
A
#
# COMPACT_ATOMS: atom_id res chain seq x y z
N MET A 1 3.09 -1.90 12.01
CA MET A 1 1.62 -1.93 12.11
C MET A 1 1.19 -1.54 13.51
N GLU A 2 1.72 -2.18 14.56
CA GLU A 2 1.58 -1.74 15.97
C GLU A 2 1.88 -0.25 16.16
N GLU A 3 3.01 0.19 15.64
CA GLU A 3 3.46 1.57 15.82
C GLU A 3 2.69 2.61 14.98
N ALA A 4 1.85 2.21 14.02
CA ALA A 4 1.01 3.12 13.24
C ALA A 4 -0.34 3.35 13.91
N ALA A 5 -0.89 2.32 14.57
CA ALA A 5 -2.13 2.43 15.33
C ALA A 5 -1.91 3.00 16.75
N GLN A 6 -0.69 2.89 17.30
CA GLN A 6 -0.31 3.65 18.50
C GLN A 6 -0.31 5.18 18.27
N ILE A 7 -0.19 5.65 17.02
CA ILE A 7 -0.24 7.09 16.68
C ILE A 7 -1.64 7.68 16.94
N ASP A 8 -2.70 6.85 16.84
CA ASP A 8 -4.09 7.22 17.17
C ASP A 8 -4.44 6.96 18.65
N GLY A 9 -3.46 6.64 19.50
CA GLY A 9 -3.66 6.40 20.93
C GLY A 9 -4.22 5.01 21.27
N CYS A 10 -4.25 4.07 20.32
CA CYS A 10 -4.69 2.71 20.57
C CYS A 10 -3.64 1.91 21.35
N ASN A 11 -4.08 1.20 22.39
CA ASN A 11 -3.25 0.27 23.16
C ASN A 11 -2.86 -0.95 22.28
N SER A 12 -1.72 -1.61 22.52
CA SER A 12 -1.22 -2.70 21.64
C SER A 12 -2.26 -3.83 21.42
N PHE A 13 -3.10 -4.10 22.43
CA PHE A 13 -4.19 -5.06 22.32
C PHE A 13 -5.34 -4.60 21.41
N GLN A 14 -5.62 -3.29 21.35
CA GLN A 14 -6.59 -2.71 20.43
C GLN A 14 -6.05 -2.73 19.00
N VAL A 15 -4.75 -2.47 18.81
CA VAL A 15 -4.14 -2.58 17.48
C VAL A 15 -4.28 -3.99 16.92
N LEU A 16 -4.07 -5.01 17.76
CA LEU A 16 -4.28 -6.39 17.37
C LEU A 16 -5.70 -6.61 16.83
N TRP A 17 -6.73 -6.25 17.59
CA TRP A 17 -8.11 -6.54 17.24
C TRP A 17 -8.73 -5.63 16.17
N TYR A 18 -8.34 -4.36 16.11
CA TYR A 18 -8.94 -3.37 15.21
C TYR A 18 -8.16 -3.18 13.91
N VAL A 19 -6.86 -3.50 13.89
CA VAL A 19 -6.01 -3.30 12.71
C VAL A 19 -5.48 -4.63 12.20
N VAL A 20 -4.79 -5.40 13.05
CA VAL A 20 -4.10 -6.62 12.61
C VAL A 20 -5.09 -7.73 12.26
N VAL A 21 -6.10 -7.97 13.09
CA VAL A 21 -7.10 -9.03 12.86
C VAL A 21 -7.93 -8.77 11.60
N PRO A 22 -8.50 -7.58 11.34
CA PRO A 22 -9.24 -7.34 10.10
C PRO A 22 -8.39 -7.46 8.84
N ILE A 23 -7.12 -7.04 8.89
CA ILE A 23 -6.15 -7.20 7.80
C ILE A 23 -5.80 -8.67 7.58
N LEU A 24 -5.58 -9.42 8.66
CA LEU A 24 -5.25 -10.84 8.60
C LEU A 24 -6.47 -11.73 8.36
N LYS A 25 -7.70 -11.29 8.66
CA LYS A 25 -8.91 -12.12 8.61
C LYS A 25 -9.08 -12.80 7.25
N PRO A 26 -8.86 -12.13 6.11
CA PRO A 26 -8.94 -12.78 4.81
C PRO A 26 -7.78 -13.75 4.57
N ALA A 27 -6.56 -13.44 5.02
CA ALA A 27 -5.44 -14.37 4.97
C ALA A 27 -5.68 -15.62 5.84
N ILE A 28 -6.23 -15.45 7.05
CA ILE A 28 -6.62 -16.54 7.96
C ILE A 28 -7.72 -17.39 7.32
N ILE A 29 -8.74 -16.77 6.71
CA ILE A 29 -9.79 -17.49 6.00
C ILE A 29 -9.23 -18.22 4.78
N SER A 30 -8.32 -17.61 4.01
CA SER A 30 -7.67 -18.26 2.87
C SER A 30 -6.80 -19.43 3.31
N VAL A 31 -6.01 -19.27 4.38
CA VAL A 31 -5.20 -20.36 4.95
C VAL A 31 -6.09 -21.45 5.51
N ALA A 32 -7.18 -21.11 6.20
CA ALA A 32 -8.14 -22.09 6.71
C ALA A 32 -8.85 -22.83 5.57
N LEU A 33 -9.27 -22.13 4.52
CA LEU A 33 -9.84 -22.74 3.31
C LEU A 33 -8.82 -23.62 2.59
N PHE A 34 -7.57 -23.16 2.47
CA PHE A 34 -6.50 -23.94 1.85
C PHE A 34 -6.16 -25.18 2.67
N GLN A 35 -6.04 -25.05 3.99
CA GLN A 35 -5.79 -26.17 4.90
C GLN A 35 -6.95 -27.15 4.89
N PHE A 36 -8.18 -26.65 4.82
CA PHE A 36 -9.39 -27.45 4.67
C PHE A 36 -9.40 -28.17 3.32
N MET A 37 -9.11 -27.48 2.21
CA MET A 37 -9.00 -28.08 0.88
C MET A 37 -7.89 -29.12 0.81
N TRP A 38 -6.72 -28.86 1.40
CA TRP A 38 -5.61 -29.80 1.48
C TRP A 38 -5.99 -31.03 2.30
N SER A 39 -6.58 -30.82 3.48
CA SER A 39 -7.07 -31.90 4.34
C SER A 39 -8.18 -32.71 3.68
N MET A 40 -9.07 -32.07 2.91
CA MET A 40 -10.11 -32.73 2.15
C MET A 40 -9.53 -33.45 0.94
N ASN A 41 -8.46 -32.96 0.32
CA ASN A 41 -7.81 -33.63 -0.80
C ASN A 41 -7.10 -34.93 -0.36
N ASP A 42 -6.46 -34.90 0.81
CA ASP A 42 -5.93 -36.09 1.47
C ASP A 42 -7.02 -37.13 1.79
N PHE A 43 -8.28 -36.70 1.92
CA PHE A 43 -9.42 -37.57 2.24
C PHE A 43 -10.23 -38.02 1.02
N ILE A 44 -10.49 -37.13 0.07
CA ILE A 44 -11.32 -37.34 -1.12
C ILE A 44 -10.58 -38.14 -2.19
N GLY A 45 -9.27 -37.90 -2.39
CA GLY A 45 -8.47 -38.65 -3.36
C GLY A 45 -8.56 -40.17 -3.16
N PRO A 46 -8.33 -40.69 -1.93
CA PRO A 46 -8.51 -42.10 -1.61
C PRO A 46 -9.95 -42.61 -1.73
N LEU A 47 -10.96 -41.74 -1.58
CA LEU A 47 -12.38 -42.09 -1.51
C LEU A 47 -13.05 -42.16 -2.89
N ILE A 48 -12.61 -41.34 -3.85
CA ILE A 48 -13.13 -41.35 -5.22
C ILE A 48 -12.49 -42.46 -6.06
N TYR A 49 -11.18 -42.70 -5.90
CA TYR A 49 -10.42 -43.48 -6.90
C TYR A 49 -9.90 -44.83 -6.46
N VAL A 50 -10.07 -45.22 -5.20
CA VAL A 50 -9.55 -46.52 -4.77
C VAL A 50 -10.66 -47.42 -4.23
N TYR A 51 -11.08 -48.34 -5.10
CA TYR A 51 -12.02 -49.43 -4.82
C TYR A 51 -11.32 -50.74 -4.39
N SER A 52 -10.02 -50.72 -4.07
CA SER A 52 -9.31 -51.86 -3.46
C SER A 52 -8.57 -51.44 -2.19
N VAL A 53 -8.47 -52.38 -1.26
CA VAL A 53 -8.16 -52.17 0.17
C VAL A 53 -6.66 -52.05 0.45
N ASP A 54 -5.80 -52.05 -0.57
CA ASP A 54 -4.34 -52.00 -0.39
C ASP A 54 -3.81 -50.59 -0.72
N LYS A 55 -3.97 -49.64 0.21
CA LYS A 55 -3.71 -48.20 0.00
C LYS A 55 -2.65 -47.64 0.94
N TYR A 56 -1.63 -47.00 0.38
CA TYR A 56 -0.80 -46.04 1.10
C TYR A 56 -1.32 -44.61 0.87
N PRO A 57 -1.33 -43.72 1.88
CA PRO A 57 -1.62 -42.29 1.70
C PRO A 57 -0.65 -41.65 0.68
N ILE A 58 -1.06 -40.59 -0.03
CA ILE A 58 -0.20 -39.88 -1.00
C ILE A 58 1.13 -39.45 -0.37
N ALA A 59 1.12 -39.02 0.89
CA ALA A 59 2.34 -38.70 1.63
C ALA A 59 3.28 -39.91 1.83
N LEU A 60 2.73 -41.10 2.01
CA LEU A 60 3.48 -42.35 2.15
C LEU A 60 3.95 -42.87 0.79
N ALA A 61 3.15 -42.72 -0.27
CA ALA A 61 3.57 -43.00 -1.65
C ALA A 61 4.70 -42.06 -2.12
N LEU A 62 4.65 -40.77 -1.74
CA LEU A 62 5.71 -39.80 -2.03
C LEU A 62 6.99 -40.12 -1.24
N LYS A 63 6.87 -40.52 0.04
CA LYS A 63 8.01 -40.97 0.84
C LYS A 63 8.62 -42.27 0.29
N MET A 64 7.79 -43.19 -0.19
CA MET A 64 8.24 -44.41 -0.89
C MET A 64 8.86 -44.10 -2.25
N SER A 65 8.44 -43.05 -2.97
CA SER A 65 9.03 -42.65 -4.25
C SER A 65 10.44 -42.06 -4.14
N ILE A 66 10.83 -41.60 -2.96
CA ILE A 66 12.21 -41.16 -2.69
C ILE A 66 13.14 -42.37 -2.49
N ASP A 67 12.58 -43.53 -2.10
CA ASP A 67 13.31 -44.77 -1.80
C ASP A 67 13.19 -45.85 -2.91
N VAL A 68 12.34 -45.66 -3.92
CA VAL A 68 12.10 -46.66 -4.98
C VAL A 68 12.58 -46.16 -6.34
N THR A 69 13.64 -46.79 -6.84
CA THR A 69 14.28 -46.48 -8.12
C THR A 69 13.64 -47.15 -9.35
N GLU A 70 12.57 -47.95 -9.24
CA GLU A 70 11.92 -48.54 -10.41
C GLU A 70 10.38 -48.58 -10.32
N GLY A 71 9.71 -48.06 -11.36
CA GLY A 71 8.30 -48.38 -11.65
C GLY A 71 7.21 -47.40 -11.20
N ALA A 72 7.53 -46.22 -10.68
CA ALA A 72 6.49 -45.25 -10.30
C ALA A 72 5.77 -44.68 -11.54
N PRO A 73 4.42 -44.73 -11.63
CA PRO A 73 3.66 -44.19 -12.76
C PRO A 73 3.59 -42.66 -12.64
N TRP A 74 4.69 -41.99 -12.98
CA TRP A 74 4.89 -40.55 -12.82
C TRP A 74 3.81 -39.71 -13.52
N ASN A 75 3.28 -40.17 -14.65
CA ASN A 75 2.22 -39.47 -15.38
C ASN A 75 0.92 -39.40 -14.55
N GLU A 76 0.57 -40.47 -13.85
CA GLU A 76 -0.63 -40.52 -13.00
C GLU A 76 -0.42 -39.71 -11.72
N ILE A 77 0.79 -39.77 -11.13
CA ILE A 77 1.15 -38.99 -9.94
C ILE A 77 1.15 -37.49 -10.25
N LEU A 78 1.72 -37.07 -11.38
CA LEU A 78 1.73 -35.67 -11.81
C LEU A 78 0.32 -35.18 -12.18
N ALA A 79 -0.51 -36.02 -12.82
CA ALA A 79 -1.91 -35.70 -13.08
C ALA A 79 -2.70 -35.53 -11.76
N MET A 80 -2.50 -36.42 -10.78
CA MET A 80 -3.09 -36.32 -9.45
C MET A 80 -2.68 -35.04 -8.72
N ALA A 81 -1.40 -34.69 -8.72
CA ALA A 81 -0.91 -33.46 -8.12
C ALA A 81 -1.49 -32.22 -8.80
N SER A 82 -1.58 -32.23 -10.13
CA SER A 82 -2.10 -31.10 -10.92
C SER A 82 -3.59 -30.84 -10.66
N ILE A 83 -4.43 -31.88 -10.69
CA ILE A 83 -5.88 -31.78 -10.44
C ILE A 83 -6.17 -31.32 -9.01
N SER A 84 -5.33 -31.73 -8.06
CA SER A 84 -5.45 -31.35 -6.64
C SER A 84 -5.04 -29.90 -6.37
N ILE A 85 -3.95 -29.44 -7.01
CA ILE A 85 -3.33 -28.15 -6.70
C ILE A 85 -3.99 -27.01 -7.49
N LEU A 86 -4.42 -27.23 -8.73
CA LEU A 86 -4.98 -26.17 -9.59
C LEU A 86 -6.18 -25.44 -8.97
N PRO A 87 -7.21 -26.13 -8.43
CA PRO A 87 -8.35 -25.46 -7.80
C PRO A 87 -7.92 -24.61 -6.61
N SER A 88 -6.95 -25.10 -5.82
CA SER A 88 -6.42 -24.38 -4.66
C SER A 88 -5.67 -23.10 -5.07
N ILE A 89 -4.90 -23.16 -6.16
CA ILE A 89 -4.24 -21.99 -6.75
C ILE A 89 -5.28 -20.99 -7.28
N ILE A 90 -6.30 -21.45 -7.99
CA ILE A 90 -7.37 -20.60 -8.54
C ILE A 90 -8.12 -19.89 -7.41
N VAL A 91 -8.50 -20.63 -6.36
CA VAL A 91 -9.17 -20.07 -5.17
C VAL A 91 -8.26 -19.09 -4.45
N PHE A 92 -6.95 -19.35 -4.35
CA PHE A 92 -5.98 -18.42 -3.76
C PHE A 92 -5.93 -17.09 -4.53
N PHE A 93 -5.83 -17.13 -5.87
CA PHE A 93 -5.81 -15.93 -6.70
C PHE A 93 -7.15 -15.19 -6.69
N LEU A 94 -8.29 -15.91 -6.69
CA LEU A 94 -9.62 -15.30 -6.56
C LEU A 94 -9.80 -14.64 -5.19
N ALA A 95 -9.39 -15.30 -4.11
CA ALA A 95 -9.47 -14.74 -2.75
C ALA A 95 -8.59 -13.50 -2.59
N GLN A 96 -7.37 -13.49 -3.16
CA GLN A 96 -6.54 -12.29 -3.23
C GLN A 96 -7.24 -11.14 -3.97
N ARG A 97 -7.95 -11.43 -5.07
CA ARG A 97 -8.71 -10.43 -5.81
C ARG A 97 -9.87 -9.85 -5.00
N TYR A 98 -10.59 -10.70 -4.24
CA TYR A 98 -11.63 -10.25 -3.31
C TYR A 98 -11.07 -9.43 -2.14
N PHE A 99 -9.82 -9.69 -1.69
CA PHE A 99 -9.18 -8.89 -0.65
C PHE A 99 -8.95 -7.44 -1.06
N VAL A 100 -8.51 -7.21 -2.31
CA VAL A 100 -8.38 -5.87 -2.88
C VAL A 100 -9.74 -5.16 -2.91
N GLN A 101 -10.82 -5.88 -3.23
CA GLN A 101 -12.18 -5.34 -3.20
C GLN A 101 -12.67 -5.03 -1.78
N GLY A 102 -12.33 -5.86 -0.79
CA GLY A 102 -12.68 -5.63 0.63
C GLY A 102 -12.09 -4.35 1.21
N VAL A 103 -10.81 -4.08 0.93
CA VAL A 103 -10.14 -2.80 1.30
C VAL A 103 -10.81 -1.59 0.64
N THR A 104 -11.46 -1.79 -0.50
CA THR A 104 -12.19 -0.73 -1.23
C THR A 104 -13.52 -0.35 -0.56
N SER A 105 -14.14 -1.28 0.18
CA SER A 105 -15.41 -1.04 0.89
C SER A 105 -15.26 -0.32 2.25
N SER A 106 -14.02 -0.24 2.76
CA SER A 106 -13.65 0.42 4.01
C SER A 106 -12.89 1.73 3.79
N GLY A 107 -13.14 2.43 2.67
CA GLY A 107 -12.49 3.71 2.38
C GLY A 107 -12.70 4.77 3.48
N ILE A 108 -11.92 5.84 3.42
CA ILE A 108 -12.03 7.02 4.30
C ILE A 108 -13.46 7.55 4.29
N LYS A 109 -14.10 7.67 5.47
CA LYS A 109 -15.50 8.08 5.61
C LYS A 109 -15.67 9.46 6.22
N ALA A 110 -14.63 9.98 6.87
CA ALA A 110 -14.64 11.29 7.48
C ALA A 110 -13.44 12.12 7.03
N ASP A 111 -13.68 13.43 6.87
CA ASP A 111 -12.60 14.40 6.72
C ASP A 111 -11.71 14.33 7.97
N GLY A 112 -10.42 14.23 7.74
CA GLY A 112 -9.39 14.24 8.77
C GLY A 112 -8.80 12.88 9.08
N GLU A 113 -9.10 11.85 8.29
CA GLU A 113 -8.70 10.47 8.54
C GLU A 113 -7.35 10.13 7.90
N PHE A 114 -6.44 9.62 8.73
CA PHE A 114 -5.15 9.13 8.28
C PHE A 114 -5.21 7.62 8.00
N MET A 115 -5.40 7.24 6.74
CA MET A 115 -5.45 5.83 6.34
C MET A 115 -4.07 5.30 5.95
N VAL A 116 -3.71 4.11 6.47
CA VAL A 116 -2.47 3.42 6.12
C VAL A 116 -2.78 2.09 5.45
N ILE A 117 -2.31 1.93 4.20
CA ILE A 117 -2.40 0.66 3.47
C ILE A 117 -1.14 -0.16 3.76
N VAL A 118 -1.30 -1.30 4.41
CA VAL A 118 -0.21 -2.22 4.78
C VAL A 118 -0.45 -3.62 4.26
N GLY A 119 0.62 -4.29 3.83
CA GLY A 119 0.58 -5.65 3.30
C GLY A 119 1.94 -6.08 2.73
N PRO A 120 2.13 -7.36 2.41
CA PRO A 120 3.40 -7.91 1.93
C PRO A 120 3.84 -7.32 0.58
N SER A 121 5.09 -7.57 0.19
CA SER A 121 5.56 -7.17 -1.14
C SER A 121 4.66 -7.79 -2.22
N GLY A 122 4.34 -7.02 -3.27
CA GLY A 122 3.46 -7.49 -4.35
C GLY A 122 1.95 -7.43 -4.07
N CYS A 123 1.49 -7.00 -2.88
CA CYS A 123 0.05 -6.91 -2.57
C CYS A 123 -0.66 -5.67 -3.18
N ALA A 124 -0.17 -5.16 -4.31
CA ALA A 124 -0.75 -4.06 -5.08
C ALA A 124 -0.92 -2.70 -4.35
N LYS A 125 -0.20 -2.41 -3.25
CA LYS A 125 -0.35 -1.13 -2.50
C LYS A 125 -0.08 0.10 -3.38
N SER A 126 1.09 0.12 -4.01
CA SER A 126 1.48 1.23 -4.88
C SER A 126 0.61 1.30 -6.13
N THR A 127 0.17 0.16 -6.67
CA THR A 127 -0.84 0.07 -7.74
C THR A 127 -2.15 0.75 -7.32
N THR A 128 -2.68 0.45 -6.13
CA THR A 128 -3.89 1.09 -5.59
C THR A 128 -3.71 2.59 -5.40
N LEU A 129 -2.58 3.03 -4.81
CA LEU A 129 -2.26 4.45 -4.66
C LEU A 129 -2.16 5.16 -6.02
N ARG A 130 -1.57 4.53 -7.03
CA ARG A 130 -1.47 5.06 -8.39
C ARG A 130 -2.82 5.12 -9.10
N MET A 131 -3.68 4.13 -8.91
CA MET A 131 -5.06 4.15 -9.41
C MET A 131 -5.86 5.31 -8.79
N LEU A 132 -5.74 5.54 -7.48
CA LEU A 132 -6.34 6.69 -6.79
C LEU A 132 -5.81 8.01 -7.36
N ALA A 133 -4.49 8.14 -7.52
CA ALA A 133 -3.84 9.30 -8.12
C ALA A 133 -4.19 9.51 -9.62
N GLY A 134 -4.71 8.49 -10.30
CA GLY A 134 -5.00 8.50 -11.73
C GLY A 134 -3.79 8.23 -12.62
N LEU A 135 -2.71 7.71 -12.05
CA LEU A 135 -1.50 7.30 -12.77
C LEU A 135 -1.64 5.90 -13.38
N GLU A 136 -2.61 5.12 -12.92
CA GLU A 136 -3.00 3.82 -13.48
C GLU A 136 -4.51 3.79 -13.73
N THR A 137 -4.95 3.00 -14.72
CA THR A 137 -6.36 2.87 -15.08
C THR A 137 -7.08 1.92 -14.12
N ILE A 138 -8.31 2.27 -13.77
CA ILE A 138 -9.17 1.47 -12.90
C ILE A 138 -10.01 0.54 -13.77
N SER A 139 -9.85 -0.77 -13.62
CA SER A 139 -10.58 -1.76 -14.44
C SER A 139 -12.07 -1.89 -14.06
N GLY A 140 -12.45 -1.47 -12.86
CA GLY A 140 -13.84 -1.50 -12.39
C GLY A 140 -13.98 -0.93 -10.97
N GLY A 141 -15.21 -0.55 -10.60
CA GLY A 141 -15.50 0.16 -9.35
C GLY A 141 -15.50 1.69 -9.50
N GLU A 142 -15.90 2.39 -8.45
CA GLU A 142 -16.02 3.85 -8.41
C GLU A 142 -15.03 4.42 -7.38
N VAL A 143 -14.27 5.44 -7.77
CA VAL A 143 -13.43 6.22 -6.85
C VAL A 143 -14.05 7.60 -6.72
N ARG A 144 -14.35 7.98 -5.47
CA ARG A 144 -14.93 9.28 -5.13
C ARG A 144 -13.97 10.07 -4.25
N ILE A 145 -13.88 11.38 -4.51
CA ILE A 145 -13.16 12.33 -3.67
C ILE A 145 -14.14 13.45 -3.33
N GLY A 146 -14.52 13.51 -2.06
CA GLY A 146 -15.75 14.19 -1.65
C GLY A 146 -16.94 13.63 -2.43
N ASP A 147 -17.74 14.52 -3.02
CA ASP A 147 -18.92 14.14 -3.80
C ASP A 147 -18.62 13.79 -5.27
N ARG A 148 -17.37 13.92 -5.73
CA ARG A 148 -17.01 13.80 -7.15
C ARG A 148 -16.49 12.41 -7.49
N VAL A 149 -17.02 11.81 -8.56
CA VAL A 149 -16.47 10.60 -9.18
C VAL A 149 -15.25 10.96 -10.03
N VAL A 150 -14.09 10.39 -9.73
CA VAL A 150 -12.80 10.80 -10.34
C VAL A 150 -12.21 9.80 -11.33
N ASN A 151 -12.88 8.66 -11.57
CA ASN A 151 -12.39 7.57 -12.43
C ASN A 151 -11.83 8.04 -13.78
N ASN A 152 -12.54 8.95 -14.46
CA ASN A 152 -12.20 9.43 -15.81
C ASN A 152 -11.47 10.79 -15.80
N LEU A 153 -11.16 11.34 -14.61
CA LEU A 153 -10.43 12.60 -14.51
C LEU A 153 -8.93 12.35 -14.64
N ALA A 154 -8.26 13.22 -15.39
CA ALA A 154 -6.81 13.26 -15.45
C ALA A 154 -6.22 13.55 -14.04
N PRO A 155 -5.03 13.03 -13.70
CA PRO A 155 -4.41 13.22 -12.37
C PRO A 155 -4.43 14.65 -11.86
N LYS A 156 -4.12 15.62 -12.74
CA LYS A 156 -4.09 17.06 -12.42
C LYS A 156 -5.44 17.61 -11.95
N SER A 157 -6.54 16.99 -12.34
CA SER A 157 -7.91 17.44 -12.07
C SER A 157 -8.56 16.72 -10.89
N ARG A 158 -7.86 15.77 -10.25
CA ARG A 158 -8.40 15.00 -9.13
C ARG A 158 -8.28 15.71 -7.77
N GLY A 159 -7.55 16.81 -7.69
CA GLY A 159 -7.32 17.51 -6.41
C GLY A 159 -6.38 16.76 -5.46
N ILE A 160 -5.57 15.82 -5.96
CA ILE A 160 -4.69 14.98 -5.14
C ILE A 160 -3.23 15.47 -5.26
N ALA A 161 -2.48 15.44 -4.16
CA ALA A 161 -1.03 15.48 -4.21
C ALA A 161 -0.42 14.15 -3.77
N MET A 162 0.52 13.64 -4.57
CA MET A 162 1.22 12.39 -4.30
C MET A 162 2.69 12.66 -3.99
N VAL A 163 3.20 12.03 -2.94
CA VAL A 163 4.61 11.99 -2.56
C VAL A 163 5.15 10.60 -2.87
N PHE A 164 6.12 10.52 -3.78
CA PHE A 164 6.73 9.27 -4.24
C PHE A 164 7.87 8.81 -3.32
N GLN A 165 8.11 7.49 -3.31
CA GLN A 165 9.19 6.84 -2.57
C GLN A 165 10.59 7.46 -2.84
N ASN A 166 10.89 7.76 -4.11
CA ASN A 166 12.19 8.33 -4.51
C ASN A 166 12.25 9.87 -4.41
N TYR A 167 11.27 10.50 -3.73
CA TYR A 167 11.09 11.95 -3.57
C TYR A 167 10.79 12.73 -4.87
N ALA A 168 11.22 12.21 -6.02
CA ALA A 168 11.00 12.75 -7.37
C ALA A 168 11.32 14.25 -7.50
N LEU A 169 12.34 14.73 -6.79
CA LEU A 169 12.80 16.12 -6.83
C LEU A 169 13.52 16.42 -8.13
N TYR A 170 13.38 17.65 -8.64
CA TYR A 170 14.14 18.11 -9.81
C TYR A 170 15.57 18.46 -9.39
N PRO A 171 16.60 17.70 -9.84
CA PRO A 171 17.96 17.79 -9.29
C PRO A 171 18.68 19.09 -9.68
N HIS A 172 18.23 19.74 -10.75
CA HIS A 172 18.79 20.98 -11.29
C HIS A 172 18.08 22.24 -10.77
N MET A 173 17.08 22.09 -9.90
CA MET A 173 16.33 23.19 -9.31
C MET A 173 16.64 23.30 -7.81
N THR A 174 16.65 24.51 -7.27
CA THR A 174 16.78 24.73 -5.81
C THR A 174 15.54 24.22 -5.06
N VAL A 175 15.61 24.15 -3.74
CA VAL A 175 14.45 23.83 -2.90
C VAL A 175 13.30 24.81 -3.15
N LYS A 176 13.59 26.11 -3.21
CA LYS A 176 12.59 27.15 -3.52
C LYS A 176 11.92 26.92 -4.87
N GLU A 177 12.71 26.59 -5.89
CA GLU A 177 12.20 26.32 -7.24
C GLU A 177 11.39 25.04 -7.30
N ASN A 178 11.82 23.98 -6.61
CA ASN A 178 11.09 22.72 -6.50
C ASN A 178 9.70 22.94 -5.90
N LEU A 179 9.60 23.73 -4.82
CA LEU A 179 8.34 24.10 -4.18
C LEU A 179 7.46 24.94 -5.11
N ALA A 180 8.03 25.95 -5.78
CA ALA A 180 7.28 26.86 -6.65
C ALA A 180 6.80 26.21 -7.97
N PHE A 181 7.46 25.15 -8.44
CA PHE A 181 7.29 24.60 -9.79
C PHE A 181 5.83 24.26 -10.13
N GLY A 182 5.13 23.56 -9.23
CA GLY A 182 3.73 23.17 -9.46
C GLY A 182 2.76 24.35 -9.53
N LEU A 183 3.05 25.42 -8.78
CA LEU A 183 2.24 26.65 -8.79
C LEU A 183 2.50 27.48 -10.05
N LYS A 184 3.77 27.54 -10.50
CA LYS A 184 4.15 28.18 -11.78
C LYS A 184 3.45 27.52 -12.97
N LEU A 185 3.40 26.19 -13.01
CA LEU A 185 2.67 25.42 -14.03
C LEU A 185 1.17 25.73 -14.03
N SER A 186 0.60 26.05 -12.86
CA SER A 186 -0.80 26.43 -12.71
C SER A 186 -1.05 27.91 -13.04
N LYS A 187 -0.03 28.63 -13.55
CA LYS A 187 -0.06 30.06 -13.91
C LYS A 187 -0.49 30.99 -12.76
N MET A 188 -0.18 30.61 -11.52
CA MET A 188 -0.48 31.42 -10.35
C MET A 188 0.38 32.71 -10.33
N PRO A 189 -0.15 33.85 -9.86
CA PRO A 189 0.61 35.10 -9.74
C PRO A 189 1.86 34.93 -8.85
N LYS A 190 2.96 35.61 -9.20
CA LYS A 190 4.25 35.45 -8.53
C LYS A 190 4.19 35.73 -7.02
N GLU A 191 3.45 36.74 -6.60
CA GLU A 191 3.29 37.10 -5.18
C GLU A 191 2.61 35.98 -4.38
N GLN A 192 1.55 35.38 -4.93
CA GLN A 192 0.87 34.24 -4.30
C GLN A 192 1.75 32.99 -4.24
N ILE A 193 2.60 32.77 -5.25
CA ILE A 193 3.58 31.69 -5.24
C ILE A 193 4.57 31.90 -4.10
N GLU A 194 5.13 33.11 -3.95
CA GLU A 194 6.09 33.42 -2.90
C GLU A 194 5.47 33.28 -1.50
N GLU A 195 4.23 33.71 -1.31
CA GLU A 195 3.49 33.54 -0.06
C GLU A 195 3.32 32.05 0.29
N GLN A 196 2.81 31.23 -0.62
CA GLN A 196 2.57 29.80 -0.38
C GLN A 196 3.87 29.01 -0.17
N VAL A 197 4.92 29.35 -0.92
CA VAL A 197 6.24 28.74 -0.75
C VAL A 197 6.83 29.11 0.61
N THR A 198 6.66 30.35 1.06
CA THR A 198 7.14 30.81 2.37
C THR A 198 6.35 30.16 3.51
N GLU A 199 5.02 30.04 3.38
CA GLU A 199 4.16 29.35 4.33
C GLU A 199 4.61 27.88 4.48
N ALA A 200 4.77 27.16 3.36
CA ALA A 200 5.21 25.77 3.37
C ALA A 200 6.63 25.61 3.92
N ALA A 201 7.55 26.52 3.58
CA ALA A 201 8.90 26.50 4.11
C ALA A 201 8.93 26.70 5.62
N LYS A 202 8.04 27.52 6.18
CA LYS A 202 7.91 27.71 7.64
C LYS A 202 7.39 26.45 8.33
N ILE A 203 6.29 25.88 7.83
CA ILE A 203 5.67 24.65 8.37
C ILE A 203 6.68 23.50 8.39
N LEU A 204 7.45 23.38 7.32
CA LEU A 204 8.42 22.32 7.15
C LEU A 204 9.82 22.71 7.57
N GLU A 205 10.06 23.84 8.25
CA GLU A 205 11.37 24.32 8.71
C GLU A 205 12.47 24.40 7.63
N LEU A 206 12.12 24.62 6.37
CA LEU A 206 13.02 24.60 5.21
C LEU A 206 13.81 25.90 4.99
N GLY A 207 13.67 26.90 5.87
CA GLY A 207 14.20 28.26 5.66
C GLY A 207 15.66 28.31 5.22
N GLU A 208 16.57 27.64 5.95
CA GLU A 208 18.01 27.61 5.64
C GLU A 208 18.38 26.74 4.43
N LEU A 209 17.42 25.98 3.90
CA LEU A 209 17.62 25.03 2.80
C LEU A 209 17.13 25.57 1.47
N MET A 210 16.47 26.73 1.44
CA MET A 210 15.74 27.25 0.29
C MET A 210 16.60 27.40 -0.97
N ASP A 211 17.87 27.79 -0.81
CA ASP A 211 18.81 28.02 -1.92
C ASP A 211 19.68 26.80 -2.25
N ARG A 212 19.49 25.67 -1.53
CA ARG A 212 20.24 24.43 -1.78
C ARG A 212 19.63 23.63 -2.93
N LEU A 213 20.47 22.84 -3.59
CA LEU A 213 20.06 21.82 -4.56
C LEU A 213 19.78 20.48 -3.85
N PRO A 214 18.91 19.61 -4.39
CA PRO A 214 18.58 18.31 -3.79
C PRO A 214 19.79 17.44 -3.44
N ARG A 215 20.85 17.48 -4.24
CA ARG A 215 22.11 16.74 -3.98
C ARG A 215 22.86 17.18 -2.72
N GLN A 216 22.54 18.36 -2.17
CA GLN A 216 23.15 18.92 -0.96
C GLN A 216 22.30 18.67 0.30
N LEU A 217 21.19 17.94 0.16
CA LEU A 217 20.26 17.65 1.23
C LEU A 217 20.50 16.25 1.80
N SER A 218 20.30 16.10 3.11
CA SER A 218 20.16 14.78 3.71
C SER A 218 18.86 14.10 3.25
N GLY A 219 18.74 12.79 3.42
CA GLY A 219 17.52 12.05 3.04
C GLY A 219 16.25 12.62 3.70
N GLY A 220 16.31 12.95 5.00
CA GLY A 220 15.17 13.57 5.71
C GLY A 220 14.86 14.99 5.23
N GLN A 221 15.87 15.78 4.86
CA GLN A 221 15.68 17.10 4.28
C GLN A 221 15.03 17.01 2.89
N ALA A 222 15.52 16.11 2.03
CA ALA A 222 14.93 15.87 0.71
C ALA A 222 13.48 15.40 0.82
N GLN A 223 13.17 14.52 1.77
CA GLN A 223 11.80 14.10 2.05
C GLN A 223 10.91 15.29 2.44
N ARG A 224 11.37 16.15 3.36
CA ARG A 224 10.62 17.37 3.74
C ARG A 224 10.35 18.27 2.53
N VAL A 225 11.31 18.43 1.62
CA VAL A 225 11.10 19.18 0.38
C VAL A 225 10.05 18.51 -0.51
N ALA A 226 10.07 17.19 -0.65
CA ALA A 226 9.06 16.45 -1.41
C ALA A 226 7.66 16.60 -0.83
N VAL A 227 7.52 16.55 0.50
CA VAL A 227 6.26 16.84 1.20
C VAL A 227 5.85 18.29 0.98
N GLY A 228 6.78 19.24 1.03
CA GLY A 228 6.51 20.64 0.76
C GLY A 228 5.93 20.89 -0.63
N ARG A 229 6.42 20.18 -1.65
CA ARG A 229 5.87 20.24 -3.02
C ARG A 229 4.41 19.79 -3.10
N ALA A 230 4.00 18.89 -2.21
CA ALA A 230 2.60 18.47 -2.09
C ALA A 230 1.77 19.53 -1.34
N ILE A 231 2.27 20.03 -0.21
CA ILE A 231 1.55 20.99 0.66
C ILE A 231 1.25 22.31 -0.05
N VAL A 232 2.21 22.85 -0.81
CA VAL A 232 2.04 24.14 -1.50
C VAL A 232 0.82 24.12 -2.44
N LYS A 233 0.41 22.96 -2.96
CA LYS A 233 -0.74 22.85 -3.85
C LYS A 233 -2.10 22.89 -3.14
N LYS A 234 -2.13 22.80 -1.81
CA LYS A 234 -3.36 22.70 -1.00
C LYS A 234 -4.36 21.67 -1.58
N PRO A 235 -3.94 20.41 -1.77
CA PRO A 235 -4.80 19.36 -2.34
C PRO A 235 -5.93 18.97 -1.38
N ASP A 236 -6.99 18.36 -1.90
CA ASP A 236 -8.06 17.75 -1.12
C ASP A 236 -7.55 16.46 -0.42
N VAL A 237 -6.67 15.71 -1.09
CA VAL A 237 -6.14 14.42 -0.58
C VAL A 237 -4.62 14.35 -0.72
N PHE A 238 -3.95 13.90 0.34
CA PHE A 238 -2.53 13.56 0.33
C PHE A 238 -2.32 12.06 0.20
N LEU A 239 -1.53 11.64 -0.77
CA LEU A 239 -1.12 10.25 -0.97
C LEU A 239 0.38 10.11 -0.76
N PHE A 240 0.80 9.15 0.07
CA PHE A 240 2.21 8.86 0.32
C PHE A 240 2.52 7.43 -0.08
N ASP A 241 3.41 7.24 -1.05
CA ASP A 241 3.86 5.92 -1.50
C ASP A 241 5.21 5.61 -0.86
N GLU A 242 5.20 4.78 0.18
CA GLU A 242 6.37 4.36 0.97
C GLU A 242 7.34 5.49 1.34
N PRO A 243 6.87 6.58 1.98
CA PRO A 243 7.67 7.80 2.15
C PRO A 243 8.92 7.61 3.05
N LEU A 244 9.03 6.51 3.78
CA LEU A 244 10.07 6.25 4.77
C LEU A 244 10.99 5.06 4.42
N SER A 245 10.77 4.35 3.30
CA SER A 245 11.53 3.13 2.98
C SER A 245 13.02 3.39 2.81
N ASN A 246 13.35 4.50 2.14
CA ASN A 246 14.71 4.90 1.74
C ASN A 246 15.55 5.57 2.83
N LEU A 247 15.06 5.65 4.08
CA LEU A 247 15.76 6.29 5.21
C LEU A 247 16.40 5.27 6.14
N ASP A 248 17.43 5.65 6.90
CA ASP A 248 17.93 4.79 7.99
C ASP A 248 16.93 4.69 9.16
N ALA A 249 17.13 3.75 10.08
CA ALA A 249 16.18 3.52 11.18
C ALA A 249 15.94 4.76 12.07
N LYS A 250 16.98 5.56 12.34
CA LYS A 250 16.89 6.74 13.19
C LYS A 250 16.11 7.87 12.50
N LEU A 251 16.39 8.11 11.22
CA LEU A 251 15.69 9.07 10.38
C LEU A 251 14.23 8.66 10.17
N ARG A 252 13.94 7.37 9.98
CA ARG A 252 12.57 6.86 9.87
C ARG A 252 11.73 7.18 11.10
N ALA A 253 12.26 6.94 12.30
CA ALA A 253 11.54 7.22 13.55
C ALA A 253 11.25 8.71 13.70
N SER A 254 12.25 9.57 13.45
CA SER A 254 12.10 11.02 13.51
C SER A 254 11.10 11.55 12.48
N MET A 255 11.18 11.08 11.23
CA MET A 255 10.29 11.53 10.17
C MET A 255 8.85 11.06 10.35
N ARG A 256 8.64 9.90 10.96
CA ARG A 256 7.29 9.45 11.32
C ARG A 256 6.60 10.41 12.29
N ILE A 257 7.30 10.81 13.36
CA ILE A 257 6.78 11.81 14.31
C ILE A 257 6.41 13.09 13.57
N ARG A 258 7.31 13.57 12.69
CA ARG A 258 7.08 14.79 11.92
C ARG A 258 5.89 14.71 10.95
N ILE A 259 5.66 13.56 10.29
CA ILE A 259 4.48 13.37 9.44
C ILE A 259 3.20 13.38 10.28
N SER A 260 3.20 12.76 11.46
CA SER A 260 2.06 12.79 12.38
C SER A 260 1.78 14.21 12.87
N ASP A 261 2.82 14.96 13.25
CA ASP A 261 2.69 16.36 13.69
C ASP A 261 2.19 17.25 12.56
N LEU A 262 2.69 17.05 11.33
CA LEU A 262 2.20 17.75 10.16
C LEU A 262 0.72 17.48 9.93
N HIS A 263 0.28 16.22 9.98
CA HIS A 263 -1.14 15.86 9.83
C HIS A 263 -2.00 16.54 10.91
N LYS A 264 -1.56 16.53 12.18
CA LYS A 264 -2.25 17.23 13.27
C LYS A 264 -2.32 18.74 13.07
N GLN A 265 -1.24 19.36 12.58
CA GLN A 265 -1.21 20.80 12.28
C GLN A 265 -2.14 21.16 11.12
N LEU A 266 -2.13 20.36 10.04
CA LEU A 266 -3.01 20.57 8.89
C LEU A 266 -4.49 20.42 9.29
N LYS A 267 -4.82 19.38 10.07
CA LYS A 267 -6.17 19.17 10.62
C LYS A 267 -6.63 20.33 11.51
N LYS A 268 -5.75 20.84 12.39
CA LYS A 268 -6.03 22.02 13.23
C LYS A 268 -6.22 23.31 12.43
N SER A 269 -5.58 23.43 11.28
CA SER A 269 -5.68 24.62 10.43
C SER A 269 -7.01 24.73 9.68
N GLY A 270 -7.92 23.76 9.83
CA GLY A 270 -9.26 23.77 9.22
C GLY A 270 -9.23 23.69 7.69
N LYS A 271 -8.07 23.36 7.11
CA LYS A 271 -7.95 23.11 5.67
C LYS A 271 -8.59 21.74 5.39
N PRO A 272 -9.49 21.61 4.39
CA PRO A 272 -10.22 20.36 4.07
C PRO A 272 -9.33 19.29 3.41
N ALA A 273 -8.07 19.20 3.84
CA ALA A 273 -6.98 18.47 3.22
C ALA A 273 -6.41 17.41 4.16
N THR A 274 -7.28 16.77 4.93
CA THR A 274 -7.00 15.60 5.77
C THR A 274 -8.25 14.76 5.76
#